data_AF-A0A9E3U0Q6-F1
#
_entry.id   AF-A0A9E3U0Q6-F1
#
_cell.length_a   1.000
_cell.length_b   1.000
_cell.length_c   1.000
_cell.angle_alpha   90.00
_cell.angle_beta   90.00
_cell.angle_gamma   90.00
#
_symmetry.space_group_name_H-M   'P 1'
#
loop_
_entity.id
_entity.type
_entity.pdbx_description
1 polymer ?
#
loop_
_entity_poly.entity_id
_entity_poly.type
_entity_poly.pdbx_seq_one_letter_code
_entity_poly.pdbx_strand_id
1 'polypeptide(L)'
;MGTFTANWEDEENNRIVELWVEYERHPETPRISSVTPAAVTFVDSITKAPLRKIRVWTAAGRRLLLSQYNACCGGDHLERELAGSLLVAAQ
;
A
#
# COMPACT_ATOMS: atom_id res chain seq x y z
N MET A 1 9.24 15.30 6.00
CA MET A 1 8.54 14.24 5.28
C MET A 1 8.62 12.95 6.09
N GLY A 2 7.62 12.08 5.98
CA GLY A 2 7.61 10.76 6.60
C GLY A 2 7.31 9.68 5.58
N THR A 3 7.60 8.45 5.96
CA THR A 3 7.32 7.25 5.16
C THR A 3 6.67 6.20 6.03
N PHE A 4 5.72 5.46 5.47
CA PHE A 4 5.21 4.23 6.07
C PHE A 4 4.93 3.19 5.00
N THR A 5 4.76 1.94 5.43
CA THR A 5 4.39 0.83 4.57
C THR A 5 2.95 0.46 4.83
N ALA A 6 2.16 0.33 3.77
CA ALA A 6 0.80 -0.17 3.81
C ALA A 6 0.71 -1.48 3.00
N ASN A 7 -0.30 -2.29 3.30
CA ASN A 7 -0.65 -3.45 2.49
C ASN A 7 -2.03 -3.26 1.87
N TRP A 8 -2.16 -3.61 0.61
CA TRP A 8 -3.44 -3.72 -0.07
C TRP A 8 -3.74 -5.19 -0.38
N GLU A 9 -4.85 -5.69 0.14
CA GLU A 9 -5.36 -7.02 -0.16
C GLU A 9 -6.18 -6.99 -1.46
N ASP A 10 -5.59 -7.52 -2.53
CA ASP A 10 -6.24 -7.69 -3.82
C ASP A 10 -6.79 -9.11 -3.91
N GLU A 11 -7.99 -9.28 -3.37
CA GLU A 11 -8.68 -10.57 -3.30
C GLU A 11 -8.96 -11.15 -4.69
N GLU A 12 -9.29 -10.30 -5.67
CA GLU A 12 -9.58 -10.70 -7.04
C GLU A 12 -8.39 -11.43 -7.67
N ASN A 13 -7.17 -10.99 -7.36
CA ASN A 13 -5.94 -11.57 -7.89
C ASN A 13 -5.19 -12.46 -6.90
N ASN A 14 -5.79 -12.79 -5.75
CA ASN A 14 -5.20 -13.59 -4.67
C ASN A 14 -3.78 -13.12 -4.31
N ARG A 15 -3.63 -11.83 -4.03
CA ARG A 15 -2.33 -11.25 -3.71
C ARG A 15 -2.43 -10.10 -2.72
N ILE A 16 -1.32 -9.87 -2.03
CA ILE A 16 -1.12 -8.73 -1.13
C ILE A 16 -0.06 -7.84 -1.76
N VAL A 17 -0.39 -6.57 -1.98
CA VAL A 17 0.52 -5.58 -2.55
C VAL A 17 1.08 -4.71 -1.43
N GLU A 18 2.40 -4.73 -1.28
CA GLU A 18 3.11 -3.84 -0.36
C GLU A 18 3.30 -2.47 -1.04
N LEU A 19 2.83 -1.42 -0.38
CA LEU A 19 2.89 -0.04 -0.85
C LEU A 19 3.83 0.75 0.07
N TRP A 20 4.82 1.40 -0.52
CA TRP A 20 5.62 2.42 0.16
C TRP A 20 4.95 3.77 -0.04
N VAL A 21 4.59 4.40 1.07
CA VAL A 21 3.81 5.64 1.08
C VAL A 21 4.66 6.75 1.68
N GLU A 22 4.87 7.79 0.90
CA GLU A 22 5.48 9.03 1.36
C GLU A 22 4.37 10.01 1.72
N TYR A 23 4.58 10.74 2.81
CA TYR A 23 3.64 11.75 3.26
C TYR A 23 4.34 12.99 3.82
N GLU A 24 3.64 14.11 3.70
CA GLU A 24 3.99 15.38 4.30
C GLU A 24 3.20 15.57 5.58
N ARG A 25 3.90 15.94 6.66
CA ARG A 25 3.26 16.33 7.92
C ARG A 25 2.76 17.75 7.76
N HIS A 26 1.49 17.92 7.43
CA HIS A 26 0.82 19.21 7.49
C HIS A 26 0.28 19.45 8.91
N PRO A 27 0.18 20.70 9.39
CA PRO A 27 -0.32 21.02 10.74
C PRO A 27 -1.74 20.51 11.05
N GLU A 28 -2.58 20.41 10.03
CA GLU A 28 -3.99 20.02 10.18
C GLU A 28 -4.24 18.55 9.83
N THR A 29 -3.74 18.10 8.67
CA THR A 29 -3.91 16.74 8.18
C THR A 29 -2.69 16.28 7.38
N PRO A 30 -2.05 15.17 7.76
CA PRO A 30 -1.00 14.54 6.96
C PRO A 30 -1.48 14.33 5.52
N ARG A 31 -0.64 14.67 4.53
CA ARG A 31 -0.98 14.53 3.11
C ARG A 31 -0.08 13.49 2.45
N ILE A 32 -0.68 12.53 1.76
CA ILE A 32 0.08 11.55 0.98
C ILE A 32 0.68 12.27 -0.23
N SER A 33 2.00 12.19 -0.37
CA SER A 33 2.73 12.82 -1.49
C SER A 33 3.03 11.83 -2.60
N SER A 34 3.29 10.56 -2.27
CA SER A 34 3.63 9.52 -3.24
C SER A 34 3.24 8.13 -2.73
N VAL A 35 2.87 7.25 -3.67
CA VAL A 35 2.55 5.84 -3.42
C VAL A 35 3.30 4.99 -4.43
N THR A 36 4.14 4.08 -3.94
CA THR A 36 4.95 3.21 -4.79
C THR A 36 4.70 1.74 -4.44
N PRO A 37 4.15 0.93 -5.36
CA PRO A 37 4.12 -0.51 -5.20
C PRO A 37 5.55 -1.07 -5.14
N ALA A 38 5.86 -1.78 -4.05
CA ALA A 38 7.21 -2.26 -3.74
C ALA A 38 7.34 -3.77 -3.92
N ALA A 39 6.32 -4.53 -3.52
CA ALA A 39 6.30 -5.97 -3.65
C ALA A 39 4.88 -6.51 -3.80
N VAL A 40 4.76 -7.72 -4.35
CA VAL A 40 3.52 -8.48 -4.42
C VAL A 40 3.78 -9.84 -3.77
N THR A 41 2.94 -10.20 -2.83
CA THR A 41 2.89 -11.54 -2.23
C THR A 41 1.67 -12.25 -2.75
N PHE A 42 1.86 -13.27 -3.59
CA PHE A 42 0.78 -14.17 -3.99
C PHE A 42 0.42 -15.08 -2.82
N VAL A 43 -0.88 -15.25 -2.59
CA VAL A 43 -1.41 -16.06 -1.50
C VAL A 43 -2.29 -17.17 -2.06
N ASP A 44 -2.38 -18.27 -1.32
CA ASP A 44 -3.33 -19.33 -1.60
C ASP A 44 -4.76 -18.80 -1.44
N SER A 45 -5.65 -19.14 -2.38
CA SER A 45 -6.99 -18.56 -2.41
C SER A 45 -7.87 -18.99 -1.23
N ILE A 46 -7.59 -20.16 -0.64
CA ILE A 46 -8.38 -20.77 0.44
C ILE A 46 -7.79 -20.41 1.80
N THR A 47 -6.52 -20.73 2.00
CA THR A 47 -5.83 -20.60 3.30
C THR A 47 -5.25 -19.22 3.53
N LYS A 48 -5.18 -18.38 2.49
CA LYS A 48 -4.46 -17.08 2.47
C LYS A 48 -2.98 -17.20 2.84
N ALA A 49 -2.43 -18.42 2.82
CA ALA A 49 -1.02 -18.66 3.10
C ALA A 49 -0.14 -18.05 1.99
N PRO A 50 0.98 -17.41 2.32
CA PRO A 50 1.88 -16.83 1.32
C PRO A 50 2.53 -17.94 0.50
N LEU A 51 2.34 -17.88 -0.83
CA LEU A 51 2.94 -18.81 -1.78
C LEU A 51 4.28 -18.29 -2.30
N ARG A 52 4.33 -17.00 -2.66
CA ARG A 52 5.52 -16.38 -3.25
C ARG A 52 5.48 -14.87 -3.11
N LYS A 53 6.63 -14.26 -2.78
CA LYS A 53 6.83 -12.80 -2.82
C LYS A 53 7.73 -12.42 -3.99
N ILE A 54 7.33 -11.40 -4.75
CA ILE A 54 8.13 -10.79 -5.82
C ILE A 54 8.25 -9.28 -5.60
N ARG A 55 9.40 -8.71 -5.95
CA ARG A 55 9.60 -7.24 -5.93
C ARG A 55 9.06 -6.59 -7.19
N VAL A 56 8.57 -5.36 -7.07
CA VAL A 56 8.07 -4.54 -8.18
C VAL A 56 9.11 -3.48 -8.54
N TRP A 57 10.00 -3.83 -9.45
CA TRP A 57 11.08 -2.95 -9.91
C TRP A 57 10.83 -2.26 -11.26
N THR A 58 9.82 -2.69 -12.04
CA THR A 58 9.57 -2.13 -13.37
C THR A 58 8.59 -0.97 -13.28
N ALA A 59 8.83 0.09 -14.05
CA ALA A 59 7.93 1.23 -14.12
C ALA A 59 6.54 0.84 -14.65
N ALA A 60 6.45 -0.15 -15.54
CA ALA A 60 5.18 -0.67 -16.03
C ALA A 60 4.40 -1.41 -14.93
N GLY A 61 5.07 -2.28 -14.16
CA GLY A 61 4.43 -3.01 -13.05
C GLY A 61 3.92 -2.07 -11.95
N ARG A 62 4.71 -1.05 -11.59
CA ARG A 62 4.28 -0.02 -10.63
C ARG A 62 3.04 0.73 -11.11
N ARG A 63 3.04 1.17 -12.37
CA ARG A 63 1.89 1.88 -12.97
C ARG A 63 0.64 1.02 -13.00
N LEU A 64 0.76 -0.24 -13.39
CA LEU A 64 -0.37 -1.18 -13.43
C LEU A 64 -0.97 -1.37 -12.04
N LEU A 65 -0.15 -1.72 -11.05
CA LEU A 65 -0.62 -1.97 -9.69
C LEU A 65 -1.22 -0.73 -9.05
N LEU A 66 -0.61 0.45 -9.26
CA LEU A 66 -1.16 1.70 -8.74
C LEU A 66 -2.50 2.05 -9.40
N SER A 67 -2.65 1.80 -10.71
CA SER A 67 -3.94 1.98 -11.41
C SER A 67 -5.02 1.06 -10.85
N GLN A 68 -4.69 -0.21 -10.58
CA GLN A 68 -5.63 -1.18 -10.02
C GLN A 68 -5.99 -0.83 -8.56
N TYR A 69 -5.00 -0.44 -7.76
CA TYR A 69 -5.19 0.04 -6.40
C TYR A 69 -6.16 1.24 -6.35
N ASN A 70 -5.92 2.24 -7.19
CA ASN A 70 -6.75 3.44 -7.26
C ASN A 70 -8.18 3.14 -7.71
N ALA A 71 -8.38 2.16 -8.59
CA ALA A 71 -9.71 1.72 -9.03
C ALA A 71 -10.47 0.94 -7.95
N CYS A 72 -9.75 0.22 -7.07
CA CYS A 72 -10.33 -0.60 -6.02
C CYS A 72 -10.64 0.18 -4.74
N CYS A 73 -9.66 0.91 -4.20
CA CYS A 73 -9.73 1.51 -2.86
C CYS A 73 -9.64 3.04 -2.84
N GLY A 74 -8.98 3.65 -3.83
CA GLY A 74 -8.74 5.09 -3.86
C GLY A 74 -7.82 5.59 -2.72
N GLY A 75 -7.84 6.92 -2.48
CA GLY A 75 -6.99 7.59 -1.49
C GLY A 75 -7.36 7.29 -0.03
N ASP A 76 -8.66 7.12 0.25
CA ASP A 76 -9.23 6.97 1.59
C ASP A 76 -8.60 5.83 2.41
N HIS A 77 -8.24 4.74 1.75
CA HIS A 77 -7.60 3.59 2.43
C HIS A 77 -6.25 3.99 3.04
N LEU A 78 -5.40 4.70 2.31
CA LEU A 78 -4.09 5.14 2.84
C LEU A 78 -4.21 6.26 3.86
N GLU A 79 -5.24 7.10 3.78
CA GLU A 79 -5.47 8.14 4.78
C GLU A 79 -5.81 7.52 6.15
N ARG A 80 -6.60 6.44 6.18
CA ARG A 80 -6.89 5.68 7.40
C ARG A 80 -5.64 5.00 7.95
N GLU A 81 -4.87 4.33 7.10
CA GLU A 81 -3.62 3.67 7.49
C GLU A 81 -2.58 4.68 8.02
N LEU A 82 -2.51 5.87 7.43
CA LEU A 82 -1.64 6.95 7.88
C LEU A 82 -2.05 7.50 9.25
N ALA A 83 -3.35 7.70 9.47
CA ALA A 83 -3.87 8.11 10.78
C ALA A 83 -3.53 7.08 11.87
N GLY A 84 -3.72 5.79 11.58
CA GLY A 84 -3.34 4.70 12.49
C GLY A 84 -1.83 4.66 12.75
N SER A 85 -1.00 4.78 11.70
CA SER A 85 0.46 4.77 11.81
C SER A 85 1.01 5.92 12.67
N LEU A 86 0.39 7.10 12.59
CA LEU A 86 0.79 8.27 13.37
C LEU A 86 0.37 8.19 14.84
N LEU A 87 -0.77 7.54 15.14
CA LEU A 87 -1.21 7.27 16.51
C LEU A 87 -0.25 6.33 17.26
N VAL A 88 0.32 5.34 16.57
CA VAL A 88 1.30 4.40 17.15
C VAL A 88 2.64 5.08 17.41
N ALA A 89 3.06 6.01 16.54
CA ALA A 89 4.34 6.71 16.68
C ALA A 89 4.37 7.79 17.79
N ALA A 90 3.22 8.10 18.42
CA ALA A 90 3.09 9.11 19.46
C ALA A 90 3.02 8.55 20.89
N GLN A 91 3.14 7.22 21.05
CA GLN A 91 3.24 6.51 22.34
C GLN A 91 4.70 6.17 22.65
#